data_AF-A0A1T4R4L1-F1
#
_entry.id   AF-A0A1T4R4L1-F1
#
_cell.length_a   1.000
_cell.length_b   1.000
_cell.length_c   1.000
_cell.angle_alpha   90.00
_cell.angle_beta   90.00
_cell.angle_gamma   90.00
#
_symmetry.space_group_name_H-M   'P 1'
#
loop_
_entity.id
_entity.type
_entity.pdbx_description
1 polymer ?
#
loop_
_entity_poly.entity_id
_entity_poly.type
_entity_poly.pdbx_seq_one_letter_code
_entity_poly.pdbx_strand_id
1 'polypeptide(L)'
;MEHPRNTLKASVAALGAAALLCALSGCAGNVAPAPTDPGAEAAARLGTAQMVEYGALKFVADQSETGTYERLASVRQLESVRQEADSDKPACMDAANRWGRIPEVRTAPASLATFVSDSTTVTHLLLALPEETARAVLDSGPPRECASYTITLGGVPTSYRVRDLDLAGIGEESRAFSVSATSRGERVWMHNLVYRDGGHVAMTTLISGSDDTTTTLEGFADAALERERRVLLG
;
A
#
# COMPACT_ATOMS: atom_id res chain seq x y z
N MET A 1 -27.36 37.30 -16.38
CA MET A 1 -27.99 36.05 -15.91
C MET A 1 -26.89 35.26 -15.18
N GLU A 2 -26.38 35.69 -14.03
CA GLU A 2 -26.99 35.74 -12.69
C GLU A 2 -27.66 34.42 -12.24
N HIS A 3 -27.07 33.85 -11.18
CA HIS A 3 -27.31 32.55 -10.54
C HIS A 3 -28.72 32.40 -9.93
N PRO A 4 -29.12 31.18 -9.51
CA PRO A 4 -28.92 30.89 -8.08
C PRO A 4 -28.39 29.48 -7.76
N ARG A 5 -27.49 29.47 -6.78
CA ARG A 5 -27.16 28.36 -5.89
C ARG A 5 -28.37 28.00 -5.04
N ASN A 6 -28.73 26.73 -4.95
CA ASN A 6 -29.68 26.25 -3.94
C ASN A 6 -28.96 25.45 -2.86
N THR A 7 -28.66 26.16 -1.79
CA THR A 7 -28.54 25.65 -0.42
C THR A 7 -29.87 25.07 0.04
N LEU A 8 -29.88 23.84 0.54
CA LEU A 8 -30.96 23.36 1.41
C LEU A 8 -30.41 23.21 2.83
N LYS A 9 -30.79 24.19 3.64
CA LYS A 9 -30.61 24.21 5.09
C LYS A 9 -31.59 23.24 5.74
N ALA A 10 -31.14 22.66 6.84
CA ALA A 10 -31.94 21.89 7.78
C ALA A 10 -33.19 22.63 8.26
N SER A 11 -34.23 21.89 8.60
CA SER A 11 -35.28 22.34 9.51
C SER A 11 -35.69 21.19 10.43
N VAL A 12 -35.47 21.47 11.71
CA VAL A 12 -35.88 20.73 12.89
C VAL A 12 -37.41 20.81 13.01
N ALA A 13 -38.05 19.69 13.35
CA ALA A 13 -39.34 19.71 14.03
C ALA A 13 -39.33 18.64 15.13
N ALA A 14 -39.28 19.14 16.36
CA ALA A 14 -39.43 18.42 17.61
C ALA A 14 -40.87 17.91 17.78
N LEU A 15 -41.04 16.78 18.43
CA LEU A 15 -42.26 16.41 19.14
C LEU A 15 -41.94 15.33 20.19
N GLY A 16 -42.31 15.59 21.44
CA GLY A 16 -42.67 14.55 22.40
C GLY A 16 -41.68 14.31 23.54
N ALA A 17 -41.74 15.15 24.57
CA ALA A 17 -41.27 14.81 25.90
C ALA A 17 -42.15 13.69 26.50
N ALA A 18 -41.52 12.63 26.99
CA ALA A 18 -42.09 11.73 27.99
C ALA A 18 -41.00 11.43 29.02
N ALA A 19 -41.14 12.05 30.19
CA ALA A 19 -40.35 11.76 31.36
C ALA A 19 -40.77 10.40 31.94
N LEU A 20 -39.80 9.52 32.14
CA LEU A 20 -39.90 8.36 33.03
C LEU A 20 -38.57 8.24 33.79
N LEU A 21 -38.57 8.78 35.01
CA LEU A 21 -37.63 8.44 36.07
C LEU A 21 -38.00 7.05 36.59
N CYS A 22 -37.09 6.09 36.50
CA CYS A 22 -36.97 5.01 37.48
C CYS A 22 -35.62 4.25 37.34
N ALA A 23 -34.87 4.29 38.44
CA ALA A 23 -34.06 3.22 39.01
C ALA A 23 -32.78 2.73 38.29
N LEU A 24 -31.67 3.02 38.97
CA LEU A 24 -30.41 2.28 39.04
C LEU A 24 -30.57 0.77 38.77
N SER A 25 -30.01 0.31 37.65
CA SER A 25 -29.37 -1.00 37.56
C SER A 25 -28.21 -0.87 36.58
N GLY A 26 -27.00 -1.17 37.06
CA GLY A 26 -25.80 -1.16 36.25
C GLY A 26 -25.88 -2.26 35.20
N CYS A 27 -26.01 -1.88 33.94
CA CYS A 27 -25.54 -2.69 32.83
C CYS A 27 -24.24 -2.05 32.34
N ALA A 28 -23.14 -2.51 32.94
CA ALA A 28 -21.82 -2.44 32.32
C ALA A 28 -21.89 -3.26 31.02
N GLY A 29 -22.38 -2.63 29.96
CA GLY A 29 -22.19 -3.11 28.61
C GLY A 29 -20.72 -2.94 28.30
N ASN A 30 -19.93 -3.98 28.59
CA ASN A 30 -18.59 -4.17 28.04
C ASN A 30 -18.72 -4.13 26.51
N VAL A 31 -18.68 -2.94 25.93
CA VAL A 31 -18.12 -2.79 24.59
C VAL A 31 -16.66 -3.15 24.80
N ALA A 32 -16.33 -4.41 24.49
CA ALA A 32 -14.94 -4.79 24.43
C ALA A 32 -14.24 -3.73 23.57
N PRO A 33 -13.18 -3.07 24.08
CA PRO A 33 -12.40 -2.19 23.23
C PRO A 33 -12.04 -3.00 21.99
N ALA A 34 -12.24 -2.41 20.80
CA ALA A 34 -11.78 -3.02 19.57
C ALA A 34 -10.34 -3.53 19.80
N PRO A 35 -10.00 -4.76 19.37
CA PRO A 35 -8.67 -5.31 19.64
C PRO A 35 -7.64 -4.27 19.25
N THR A 36 -6.91 -3.76 20.23
CA THR A 36 -5.90 -2.75 20.01
C THR A 36 -4.85 -3.41 19.14
N ASP A 37 -4.64 -2.89 17.92
CA ASP A 37 -3.63 -3.45 17.02
C ASP A 37 -2.28 -3.38 17.76
N PRO A 38 -1.66 -4.54 18.07
CA PRO A 38 -0.45 -4.58 18.88
C PRO A 38 0.73 -3.87 18.19
N GLY A 39 0.65 -3.68 16.87
CA GLY A 39 1.60 -2.90 16.08
C GLY A 39 1.23 -1.44 15.88
N ALA A 40 0.14 -0.93 16.46
CA ALA A 40 -0.40 0.41 16.15
C ALA A 40 0.59 1.55 16.38
N GLU A 41 1.30 1.55 17.52
CA GLU A 41 2.27 2.60 17.85
C GLU A 41 3.47 2.57 16.89
N ALA A 42 4.03 1.37 16.66
CA ALA A 42 5.11 1.19 15.70
C ALA A 42 4.67 1.61 14.29
N ALA A 43 3.47 1.20 13.84
CA ALA A 43 2.91 1.57 12.55
C ALA A 43 2.67 3.09 12.42
N ALA A 44 2.23 3.76 13.50
CA ALA A 44 2.10 5.21 13.52
C ALA A 44 3.46 5.90 13.38
N ARG A 45 4.50 5.37 14.04
CA ARG A 45 5.88 5.86 13.88
C ARG A 45 6.42 5.65 12.46
N LEU A 46 6.11 4.53 11.81
CA LEU A 46 6.41 4.34 10.39
C LEU A 46 5.66 5.37 9.52
N GLY A 47 4.41 5.68 9.87
CA GLY A 47 3.62 6.72 9.21
C GLY A 47 4.24 8.11 9.28
N THR A 48 4.93 8.47 10.37
CA THR A 48 5.63 9.77 10.46
C THR A 48 6.93 9.79 9.65
N ALA A 49 7.51 8.63 9.35
CA ALA A 49 8.69 8.48 8.50
C ALA A 49 8.36 8.58 7.01
N GLN A 50 7.10 8.38 6.61
CA GLN A 50 6.63 8.54 5.23
C GLN A 50 6.88 9.95 4.68
N MET A 51 7.23 10.02 3.40
CA MET A 51 7.36 11.28 2.66
C MET A 51 6.05 12.07 2.64
N VAL A 52 6.14 13.39 2.46
CA VAL A 52 4.97 14.28 2.35
C VAL A 52 4.77 14.83 0.94
N GLU A 53 5.85 14.92 0.15
CA GLU A 53 5.84 15.29 -1.27
C GLU A 53 7.13 14.85 -1.95
N TYR A 54 7.12 14.68 -3.27
CA TYR A 54 8.32 14.46 -4.08
C TYR A 54 8.10 15.01 -5.50
N GLY A 55 8.78 16.09 -5.86
CA GLY A 55 8.59 16.74 -7.16
C GLY A 55 7.12 17.14 -7.38
N ALA A 56 6.49 16.58 -8.42
CA ALA A 56 5.07 16.80 -8.71
C ALA A 56 4.12 15.80 -8.01
N LEU A 57 4.65 14.76 -7.36
CA LEU A 57 3.86 13.76 -6.64
C LEU A 57 3.39 14.34 -5.30
N LYS A 58 2.07 14.30 -5.09
CA LYS A 58 1.41 14.82 -3.89
C LYS A 58 0.86 13.69 -3.06
N PHE A 59 1.08 13.75 -1.75
CA PHE A 59 0.53 12.80 -0.80
C PHE A 59 -1.01 12.80 -0.82
N VAL A 60 -1.61 11.62 -0.75
CA VAL A 60 -3.06 11.41 -0.76
C VAL A 60 -3.47 10.69 0.52
N ALA A 61 -3.96 11.48 1.48
CA ALA A 61 -4.20 11.01 2.85
C ALA A 61 -5.28 9.93 2.95
N ASP A 62 -6.34 10.00 2.15
CA ASP A 62 -7.45 9.04 2.13
C ASP A 62 -7.10 7.70 1.48
N GLN A 63 -5.99 7.66 0.72
CA GLN A 63 -5.41 6.45 0.12
C GLN A 63 -4.15 5.96 0.85
N SER A 64 -3.85 6.55 2.01
CA SER A 64 -2.70 6.20 2.83
C SER A 64 -3.18 5.54 4.13
N GLU A 65 -2.39 4.59 4.62
CA GLU A 65 -2.82 3.67 5.67
C GLU A 65 -1.69 3.39 6.66
N THR A 66 -2.05 3.09 7.90
CA THR A 66 -1.15 2.61 8.94
C THR A 66 -1.82 1.50 9.73
N GLY A 67 -1.04 0.51 10.16
CA GLY A 67 -1.51 -0.60 10.98
C GLY A 67 -0.69 -1.86 10.73
N THR A 68 -1.22 -3.02 11.13
CA THR A 68 -0.65 -4.31 10.73
C THR A 68 -0.80 -4.53 9.22
N TYR A 69 0.24 -5.00 8.54
CA TYR A 69 0.27 -5.20 7.07
C TYR A 69 -0.95 -5.94 6.52
N GLU A 70 -1.30 -7.11 7.06
CA GLU A 70 -2.44 -7.89 6.55
C GLU A 70 -3.81 -7.24 6.80
N ARG A 71 -3.86 -6.21 7.65
CA ARG A 71 -5.09 -5.49 8.00
C ARG A 71 -5.29 -4.23 7.16
N LEU A 72 -4.28 -3.80 6.40
CA LEU A 72 -4.41 -2.68 5.48
C LEU A 72 -5.50 -2.98 4.45
N ALA A 73 -6.40 -2.04 4.22
CA ALA A 73 -7.50 -2.13 3.28
C ALA A 73 -6.99 -2.43 1.86
N SER A 74 -5.92 -1.76 1.42
CA SER A 74 -5.30 -2.01 0.11
C SER A 74 -4.75 -3.44 -0.02
N VAL A 75 -4.17 -3.99 1.04
CA VAL A 75 -3.67 -5.38 1.06
C VAL A 75 -4.83 -6.36 0.96
N ARG A 76 -5.87 -6.18 1.78
CA ARG A 76 -7.08 -7.02 1.75
C ARG A 76 -7.82 -6.93 0.42
N GLN A 77 -7.90 -5.74 -0.18
CA GLN A 77 -8.51 -5.54 -1.48
C GLN A 77 -7.74 -6.29 -2.57
N LEU A 78 -6.41 -6.21 -2.55
CA LEU A 78 -5.55 -6.94 -3.47
C LEU A 78 -5.71 -8.46 -3.31
N GLU A 79 -5.79 -8.96 -2.08
CA GLU A 79 -6.08 -10.37 -1.79
C GLU A 79 -7.47 -10.79 -2.32
N SER A 80 -8.50 -9.95 -2.17
CA SER A 80 -9.85 -10.22 -2.70
C SER A 80 -9.86 -10.31 -4.22
N VAL A 81 -9.23 -9.34 -4.92
CA VAL A 81 -9.16 -9.34 -6.39
C VAL A 81 -8.46 -10.60 -6.91
N ARG A 82 -7.44 -11.10 -6.19
CA ARG A 82 -6.76 -12.35 -6.55
C ARG A 82 -7.67 -13.57 -6.44
N GLN A 83 -8.55 -13.62 -5.44
CA GLN A 83 -9.47 -14.74 -5.27
C GLN A 83 -10.51 -14.83 -6.40
N GLU A 84 -10.80 -13.70 -7.06
CA GLU A 84 -11.77 -13.60 -8.16
C GLU A 84 -11.13 -13.74 -9.55
N ALA A 85 -9.80 -13.76 -9.62
CA ALA A 85 -9.04 -13.74 -10.86
C ALA A 85 -8.65 -15.15 -11.33
N ASP A 86 -8.83 -15.43 -12.61
CA ASP A 86 -8.32 -16.63 -13.26
C ASP A 86 -6.92 -16.37 -13.83
N SER A 87 -6.02 -17.34 -13.80
CA SER A 87 -4.70 -17.21 -14.43
C SER A 87 -4.29 -18.48 -15.17
N ASP A 88 -3.60 -18.30 -16.30
CA ASP A 88 -2.93 -19.39 -17.02
C ASP A 88 -1.77 -20.00 -16.20
N LYS A 89 -1.23 -19.24 -15.25
CA LYS A 89 -0.19 -19.65 -14.30
C LYS A 89 -0.56 -19.18 -12.89
N PRO A 90 -1.41 -19.94 -12.15
CA PRO A 90 -1.84 -19.55 -10.80
C PRO A 90 -0.67 -19.28 -9.82
N ALA A 91 0.45 -19.99 -9.97
CA ALA A 91 1.66 -19.77 -9.18
C ALA A 91 2.27 -18.35 -9.36
N CYS A 92 1.96 -17.66 -10.46
CA CYS A 92 2.49 -16.35 -10.81
C CYS A 92 1.60 -15.16 -10.42
N MET A 93 0.37 -15.41 -9.97
CA MET A 93 -0.58 -14.34 -9.60
C MET A 93 -0.02 -13.39 -8.54
N ASP A 94 0.85 -13.92 -7.66
CA ASP A 94 1.47 -13.15 -6.57
C ASP A 94 2.96 -12.91 -6.79
N ALA A 95 3.50 -13.12 -8.00
CA ALA A 95 4.94 -13.10 -8.25
C ALA A 95 5.64 -11.83 -7.73
N ALA A 96 5.00 -10.66 -7.86
CA ALA A 96 5.51 -9.38 -7.38
C ALA A 96 5.44 -9.20 -5.85
N ASN A 97 4.54 -9.91 -5.17
CA ASN A 97 4.17 -9.71 -3.77
C ASN A 97 4.30 -10.99 -2.93
N ARG A 98 5.10 -11.98 -3.36
CA ARG A 98 5.25 -13.28 -2.67
C ARG A 98 5.74 -13.12 -1.24
N TRP A 99 6.59 -12.13 -1.00
CA TRP A 99 7.10 -11.75 0.31
C TRP A 99 5.98 -11.41 1.31
N GLY A 100 4.82 -10.93 0.84
CA GLY A 100 3.64 -10.65 1.68
C GLY A 100 2.99 -11.90 2.29
N ARG A 101 3.40 -13.10 1.87
CA ARG A 101 2.96 -14.38 2.45
C ARG A 101 3.85 -14.87 3.60
N ILE A 102 4.99 -14.25 3.82
CA ILE A 102 5.87 -14.58 4.95
C ILE A 102 5.11 -14.26 6.25
N PRO A 103 4.94 -15.20 7.19
CA PRO A 103 4.12 -15.01 8.39
C PRO A 103 4.47 -13.75 9.18
N GLU A 104 5.77 -13.49 9.36
CA GLU A 104 6.29 -12.34 10.09
C GLU A 104 5.94 -11.02 9.39
N VAL A 105 5.91 -11.01 8.05
CA VAL A 105 5.46 -9.85 7.26
C VAL A 105 3.97 -9.59 7.46
N ARG A 106 3.15 -10.65 7.48
CA ARG A 106 1.69 -10.52 7.62
C ARG A 106 1.29 -9.76 8.88
N THR A 107 1.99 -10.04 9.98
CA THR A 107 1.72 -9.43 11.28
C THR A 107 2.59 -8.21 11.59
N ALA A 108 3.41 -7.75 10.63
CA ALA A 108 4.32 -6.64 10.84
C ALA A 108 3.58 -5.29 10.96
N PRO A 109 4.05 -4.37 11.83
CA PRO A 109 3.67 -2.97 11.75
C PRO A 109 4.04 -2.40 10.38
N ALA A 110 3.11 -1.67 9.78
CA ALA A 110 3.22 -1.17 8.42
C ALA A 110 2.68 0.25 8.29
N SER A 111 3.23 0.99 7.35
CA SER A 111 2.65 2.22 6.83
C SER A 111 2.70 2.20 5.30
N LEU A 112 1.57 2.49 4.66
CA LEU A 112 1.46 2.65 3.21
C LEU A 112 1.13 4.11 2.92
N ALA A 113 1.99 4.81 2.22
CA ALA A 113 1.69 6.14 1.70
C ALA A 113 1.42 6.08 0.20
N THR A 114 0.42 6.83 -0.25
CA THR A 114 0.07 6.97 -1.66
C THR A 114 0.31 8.39 -2.12
N PHE A 115 0.92 8.54 -3.28
CA PHE A 115 1.22 9.80 -3.93
C PHE A 115 0.75 9.77 -5.38
N VAL A 116 0.21 10.90 -5.86
CA VAL A 116 -0.31 11.00 -7.23
C VAL A 116 0.19 12.27 -7.92
N SER A 117 0.33 12.17 -9.23
CA SER A 117 0.44 13.27 -10.18
C SER A 117 -0.51 13.03 -11.35
N ASP A 118 -0.49 13.91 -12.36
CA ASP A 118 -1.39 13.79 -13.52
C ASP A 118 -1.21 12.48 -14.32
N SER A 119 -0.03 11.86 -14.25
CA SER A 119 0.34 10.69 -15.08
C SER A 119 0.92 9.51 -14.32
N THR A 120 1.11 9.65 -13.00
CA THR A 120 1.84 8.67 -12.19
C THR A 120 1.20 8.51 -10.82
N THR A 121 1.13 7.28 -10.34
CA THR A 121 0.82 6.96 -8.95
C THR A 121 2.03 6.27 -8.34
N VAL A 122 2.45 6.71 -7.15
CA VAL A 122 3.48 6.05 -6.37
C VAL A 122 2.86 5.58 -5.06
N THR A 123 3.07 4.32 -4.71
CA THR A 123 2.85 3.84 -3.35
C THR A 123 4.19 3.54 -2.71
N HIS A 124 4.31 3.86 -1.43
CA HIS A 124 5.48 3.59 -0.63
C HIS A 124 5.05 2.87 0.65
N LEU A 125 5.35 1.58 0.70
CA LEU A 125 5.09 0.74 1.85
C LEU A 125 6.36 0.66 2.70
N LEU A 126 6.23 0.89 4.01
CA LEU A 126 7.27 0.74 5.00
C LEU A 126 6.86 -0.28 6.05
N LEU A 127 7.74 -1.22 6.38
CA LEU A 127 7.51 -2.33 7.30
C LEU A 127 8.61 -2.37 8.36
N ALA A 128 8.22 -2.62 9.61
CA ALA A 128 9.17 -2.96 10.68
C ALA A 128 9.32 -4.49 10.74
N LEU A 129 10.51 -5.00 10.46
CA LEU A 129 10.79 -6.44 10.36
C LEU A 129 12.09 -6.83 11.05
N PRO A 130 12.18 -8.04 11.62
CA PRO A 130 13.47 -8.63 12.00
C PRO A 130 14.41 -8.70 10.78
N GLU A 131 15.71 -8.53 11.02
CA GLU A 131 16.72 -8.48 9.94
C GLU A 131 16.71 -9.73 9.05
N GLU A 132 16.54 -10.92 9.64
CA GLU A 132 16.43 -12.18 8.90
C GLU A 132 15.22 -12.17 7.95
N THR A 133 14.06 -11.73 8.44
CA THR A 133 12.85 -11.59 7.63
C THR A 133 13.04 -10.53 6.53
N ALA A 134 13.72 -9.42 6.83
CA ALA A 134 14.00 -8.38 5.86
C ALA A 134 14.82 -8.89 4.67
N ARG A 135 15.84 -9.72 4.93
CA ARG A 135 16.62 -10.41 3.89
C ARG A 135 15.74 -11.38 3.09
N ALA A 136 14.90 -12.17 3.75
CA ALA A 136 13.97 -13.07 3.08
C ALA A 136 12.98 -12.35 2.14
N VAL A 137 12.57 -11.13 2.48
CA VAL A 137 11.73 -10.28 1.60
C VAL A 137 12.47 -9.88 0.31
N LEU A 138 13.76 -9.56 0.41
CA LEU A 138 14.60 -9.28 -0.77
C LEU A 138 14.80 -10.54 -1.62
N ASP A 139 15.03 -11.70 -1.02
CA ASP A 139 15.19 -12.96 -1.78
C ASP A 139 13.89 -13.47 -2.44
N SER A 140 12.74 -12.95 -2.00
CA SER A 140 11.40 -13.36 -2.46
C SER A 140 10.94 -12.66 -3.75
N GLY A 141 11.86 -12.20 -4.61
CA GLY A 141 11.54 -11.56 -5.89
C GLY A 141 10.79 -12.46 -6.87
N PRO A 142 10.21 -11.92 -7.97
CA PRO A 142 9.49 -12.72 -8.95
C PRO A 142 10.34 -13.87 -9.51
N PRO A 143 9.83 -15.11 -9.58
CA PRO A 143 10.62 -16.21 -10.10
C PRO A 143 10.63 -16.17 -11.64
N ARG A 144 11.67 -16.74 -12.26
CA ARG A 144 11.91 -16.61 -13.71
C ARG A 144 10.77 -17.21 -14.55
N GLU A 145 10.13 -18.28 -14.08
CA GLU A 145 8.97 -18.89 -14.74
C GLU A 145 7.75 -17.96 -14.84
N CYS A 146 7.72 -16.89 -14.03
CA CYS A 146 6.71 -15.83 -14.03
C CYS A 146 7.11 -14.58 -14.82
N ALA A 147 8.13 -14.67 -15.68
CA ALA A 147 8.50 -13.59 -16.61
C ALA A 147 7.35 -13.20 -17.55
N SER A 148 6.40 -14.11 -17.81
CA SER A 148 5.15 -13.83 -18.52
C SER A 148 4.01 -14.72 -18.05
N TYR A 149 2.82 -14.15 -17.93
CA TYR A 149 1.58 -14.84 -17.58
C TYR A 149 0.37 -13.97 -17.97
N THR A 150 -0.80 -14.56 -17.96
CA THR A 150 -2.07 -13.89 -18.24
C THR A 150 -2.98 -14.03 -17.03
N ILE A 151 -3.64 -12.93 -16.65
CA ILE A 151 -4.73 -12.94 -15.68
C ILE A 151 -6.01 -12.52 -16.41
N THR A 152 -7.10 -13.23 -16.17
CA THR A 152 -8.43 -12.92 -16.64
C THR A 152 -9.30 -12.52 -15.45
N LEU A 153 -9.79 -11.28 -15.46
CA LEU A 153 -10.70 -10.76 -14.45
C LEU A 153 -12.00 -10.32 -15.13
N GLY A 154 -13.14 -10.84 -14.68
CA GLY A 154 -14.44 -10.52 -15.29
C GLY A 154 -14.51 -10.83 -16.80
N GLY A 155 -13.81 -11.90 -17.24
CA GLY A 155 -13.71 -12.27 -18.65
C GLY A 155 -12.77 -11.41 -19.51
N VAL A 156 -12.06 -10.44 -18.92
CA VAL A 156 -11.11 -9.58 -19.63
C VAL A 156 -9.68 -10.09 -19.40
N PRO A 157 -8.99 -10.59 -20.44
CA PRO A 157 -7.60 -11.01 -20.31
C PRO A 157 -6.66 -9.81 -20.25
N THR A 158 -5.66 -9.91 -19.39
CA THR A 158 -4.56 -8.96 -19.24
C THR A 158 -3.25 -9.73 -19.26
N SER A 159 -2.37 -9.42 -20.23
CA SER A 159 -1.05 -10.02 -20.32
C SER A 159 -0.07 -9.28 -19.42
N TYR A 160 0.66 -10.02 -18.59
CA TYR A 160 1.71 -9.51 -17.72
C TYR A 160 3.08 -9.92 -18.24
N ARG A 161 4.05 -9.01 -18.14
CA ARG A 161 5.47 -9.31 -18.31
C ARG A 161 6.28 -8.74 -17.16
N VAL A 162 7.15 -9.57 -16.60
CA VAL A 162 8.04 -9.21 -15.50
C VAL A 162 9.48 -9.22 -16.00
N ARG A 163 10.25 -8.21 -15.64
CA ARG A 163 11.70 -8.14 -15.88
C ARG A 163 12.38 -7.49 -14.69
N ASP A 164 13.60 -7.93 -14.40
CA ASP A 164 14.46 -7.26 -13.44
C ASP A 164 14.88 -5.89 -13.97
N LEU A 165 15.13 -4.96 -13.04
CA LEU A 165 15.69 -3.65 -13.33
C LEU A 165 17.05 -3.56 -12.66
N ASP A 166 18.04 -3.12 -13.44
CA ASP A 166 19.37 -2.80 -12.92
C ASP A 166 19.37 -1.33 -12.51
N LEU A 167 19.26 -1.10 -11.20
CA LEU A 167 19.18 0.23 -10.59
C LEU A 167 20.36 0.43 -9.64
N ALA A 168 20.65 1.69 -9.32
CA ALA A 168 21.59 2.00 -8.26
C ALA A 168 21.13 1.37 -6.93
N GLY A 169 22.08 0.88 -6.14
CA GLY A 169 21.78 0.30 -4.83
C GLY A 169 21.21 1.34 -3.87
N ILE A 170 20.01 1.10 -3.37
CA ILE A 170 19.35 1.85 -2.29
C ILE A 170 19.44 1.06 -0.98
N GLY A 171 19.62 1.76 0.14
CA GLY A 171 19.68 1.15 1.47
C GLY A 171 20.94 0.31 1.67
N GLU A 172 20.86 -0.67 2.56
CA GLU A 172 21.92 -1.68 2.74
C GLU A 172 21.92 -2.70 1.60
N GLU A 173 20.72 -3.11 1.18
CA GLU A 173 20.49 -4.00 0.05
C GLU A 173 19.15 -3.63 -0.60
N SER A 174 19.09 -3.79 -1.93
CA SER A 174 17.88 -3.51 -2.70
C SER A 174 17.78 -4.40 -3.93
N ARG A 175 16.55 -4.48 -4.45
CA ARG A 175 16.25 -5.09 -5.75
C ARG A 175 15.15 -4.30 -6.43
N ALA A 176 15.15 -4.36 -7.75
CA ALA A 176 14.10 -3.73 -8.54
C ALA A 176 13.65 -4.60 -9.71
N PHE A 177 12.38 -4.46 -10.06
CA PHE A 177 11.78 -5.16 -11.19
C PHE A 177 10.61 -4.35 -11.73
N SER A 178 10.35 -4.46 -13.03
CA SER A 178 9.16 -3.88 -13.65
C SER A 178 8.16 -4.97 -14.03
N VAL A 179 6.89 -4.64 -13.89
CA VAL A 179 5.77 -5.41 -14.42
C VAL A 179 5.04 -4.54 -15.42
N SER A 180 4.87 -5.01 -16.66
CA SER A 180 3.94 -4.38 -17.59
C SER A 180 2.66 -5.19 -17.65
N ALA A 181 1.52 -4.51 -17.60
CA ALA A 181 0.20 -5.08 -17.82
C ALA A 181 -0.34 -4.53 -19.14
N THR A 182 -0.76 -5.41 -20.04
CA THR A 182 -1.37 -5.03 -21.33
C THR A 182 -2.78 -5.59 -21.42
N SER A 183 -3.78 -4.73 -21.58
CA SER A 183 -5.19 -5.12 -21.75
C SER A 183 -5.85 -4.21 -22.77
N ARG A 184 -6.64 -4.79 -23.69
CA ARG A 184 -7.39 -4.05 -24.73
C ARG A 184 -6.57 -3.03 -25.54
N GLY A 185 -5.27 -3.30 -25.74
CA GLY A 185 -4.37 -2.43 -26.49
C GLY A 185 -3.71 -1.33 -25.65
N GLU A 186 -4.12 -1.14 -24.41
CA GLU A 186 -3.49 -0.24 -23.45
C GLU A 186 -2.41 -0.96 -22.65
N ARG A 187 -1.35 -0.24 -22.29
CA ARG A 187 -0.24 -0.75 -21.49
C ARG A 187 0.03 0.18 -20.33
N VAL A 188 0.19 -0.41 -19.16
CA VAL A 188 0.63 0.26 -17.93
C VAL A 188 1.90 -0.42 -17.43
N TRP A 189 2.82 0.36 -16.91
CA TRP A 189 4.05 -0.09 -16.28
C TRP A 189 3.95 0.11 -14.77
N MET A 190 4.45 -0.89 -14.05
CA MET A 190 4.59 -0.89 -12.60
C MET A 190 6.05 -1.19 -12.28
N HIS A 191 6.83 -0.18 -11.92
CA HIS A 191 8.22 -0.37 -11.47
C HIS A 191 8.24 -0.47 -9.97
N ASN A 192 8.89 -1.52 -9.46
CA ASN A 192 8.93 -1.87 -8.05
C ASN A 192 10.38 -1.83 -7.61
N LEU A 193 10.65 -1.15 -6.50
CA LEU A 193 11.95 -1.14 -5.84
C LEU A 193 11.71 -1.53 -4.39
N VAL A 194 12.37 -2.59 -3.94
CA VAL A 194 12.35 -3.05 -2.55
C VAL A 194 13.74 -2.85 -1.98
N TYR A 195 13.85 -2.24 -0.81
CA TYR A 195 15.11 -2.06 -0.10
C TYR A 195 14.96 -2.35 1.39
N ARG A 196 16.08 -2.68 2.03
CA ARG A 196 16.17 -2.81 3.49
C ARG A 196 17.18 -1.82 4.06
N ASP A 197 16.89 -1.33 5.25
CA ASP A 197 17.78 -0.47 6.03
C ASP A 197 17.55 -0.72 7.53
N GLY A 198 18.54 -1.32 8.21
CA GLY A 198 18.39 -1.81 9.56
C GLY A 198 17.20 -2.77 9.73
N GLY A 199 16.35 -2.50 10.75
CA GLY A 199 15.15 -3.28 11.06
C GLY A 199 13.91 -2.93 10.22
N HIS A 200 14.09 -2.37 9.03
CA HIS A 200 13.00 -1.93 8.17
C HIS A 200 13.16 -2.42 6.74
N VAL A 201 12.03 -2.66 6.09
CA VAL A 201 11.93 -2.90 4.65
C VAL A 201 10.96 -1.90 4.07
N ALA A 202 11.34 -1.30 2.95
CA ALA A 202 10.45 -0.46 2.19
C ALA A 202 10.26 -0.99 0.77
N MET A 203 9.08 -0.73 0.20
CA MET A 203 8.75 -1.02 -1.18
C MET A 203 8.11 0.21 -1.82
N THR A 204 8.79 0.76 -2.82
CA THR A 204 8.25 1.80 -3.70
C THR A 204 7.69 1.15 -4.96
N THR A 205 6.41 1.38 -5.23
CA THR A 205 5.77 0.98 -6.49
C THR A 205 5.36 2.23 -7.26
N LEU A 206 5.89 2.40 -8.47
CA LEU A 206 5.52 3.48 -9.37
C LEU A 206 4.70 2.90 -10.52
N ILE A 207 3.50 3.44 -10.72
CA ILE A 207 2.58 3.06 -11.80
C ILE A 207 2.45 4.22 -12.78
N SER A 208 2.72 3.96 -14.07
CA SER A 208 2.64 4.96 -15.14
C SER A 208 2.27 4.35 -16.49
N GLY A 209 1.76 5.18 -17.41
CA GLY A 209 1.62 4.82 -18.82
C GLY A 209 2.96 4.77 -19.58
N SER A 210 4.05 5.29 -18.98
CA SER A 210 5.40 5.30 -19.56
C SER A 210 6.33 4.29 -18.89
N ASP A 211 7.24 3.69 -19.66
CA ASP A 211 8.33 2.86 -19.13
C ASP A 211 9.52 3.70 -18.62
N ASP A 212 9.61 4.96 -19.05
CA ASP A 212 10.71 5.88 -18.73
C ASP A 212 10.48 6.58 -17.38
N THR A 213 10.43 5.79 -16.30
CA THR A 213 10.16 6.28 -14.94
C THR A 213 11.11 5.73 -13.89
N THR A 214 12.16 5.00 -14.31
CA THR A 214 13.17 4.43 -13.41
C THR A 214 13.93 5.49 -12.63
N THR A 215 14.31 6.61 -13.27
CA THR A 215 14.97 7.74 -12.58
C THR A 215 14.07 8.35 -11.49
N THR A 216 12.75 8.44 -11.74
CA THR A 216 11.79 8.92 -10.75
C THR A 216 11.65 7.93 -9.60
N LEU A 217 11.63 6.63 -9.89
CA LEU A 217 11.58 5.57 -8.87
C LEU A 217 12.81 5.62 -7.96
N GLU A 218 14.01 5.66 -8.53
CA GLU A 218 15.28 5.72 -7.78
C GLU A 218 15.33 6.98 -6.92
N GLY A 219 15.07 8.16 -7.52
CA GLY A 219 15.12 9.42 -6.80
C GLY A 219 14.06 9.52 -5.70
N PHE A 220 12.87 8.94 -5.88
CA PHE A 220 11.87 8.85 -4.83
C PHE A 220 12.35 7.96 -3.69
N ALA A 221 12.87 6.76 -4.01
CA ALA A 221 13.31 5.80 -3.00
C ALA A 221 14.50 6.30 -2.18
N ASP A 222 15.45 7.00 -2.82
CA ASP A 222 16.59 7.62 -2.14
C ASP A 222 16.13 8.71 -1.16
N ALA A 223 15.25 9.61 -1.60
CA ALA A 223 14.69 10.66 -0.74
C ALA A 223 13.85 10.09 0.42
N ALA A 224 13.10 9.01 0.17
CA ALA A 224 12.36 8.30 1.20
C ALA A 224 13.30 7.71 2.26
N LEU A 225 14.34 6.99 1.84
CA LEU A 225 15.36 6.43 2.73
C LEU A 225 16.03 7.49 3.61
N GLU A 226 16.40 8.64 3.03
CA GLU A 226 17.00 9.74 3.81
C GLU A 226 16.06 10.24 4.92
N ARG A 227 14.77 10.31 4.64
CA ARG A 227 13.75 10.72 5.61
C ARG A 227 13.52 9.65 6.67
N GLU A 228 13.44 8.39 6.27
CA GLU A 228 13.29 7.24 7.17
C GLU A 228 14.42 7.20 8.19
N ARG A 229 15.67 7.30 7.74
CA ARG A 229 16.84 7.36 8.62
C ARG A 229 16.73 8.50 9.62
N ARG A 230 16.30 9.68 9.17
CA ARG A 230 16.14 10.87 10.03
C ARG A 230 15.08 10.67 11.13
N VAL A 231 13.99 9.97 10.83
CA VAL A 231 12.84 9.82 11.75
C VAL A 231 12.93 8.55 12.61
N LEU A 232 13.49 7.47 12.06
CA LEU A 232 13.50 6.15 12.70
C LEU A 232 14.81 5.83 13.39
N LEU A 233 15.94 6.36 12.89
CA LEU A 233 17.28 6.11 13.42
C LEU A 233 17.92 7.33 14.10
N GLY A 234 17.35 8.52 13.91
CA GLY A 234 17.69 9.74 14.66
C GLY A 234 17.03 9.78 16.02
#